data_AF-A0A0L9T8H4-F1
#
_entry.id   AF-A0A0L9T8H4-F1
#
_cell.length_a   1.000
_cell.length_b   1.000
_cell.length_c   1.000
_cell.angle_alpha   90.00
_cell.angle_beta   90.00
_cell.angle_gamma   90.00
#
_symmetry.space_group_name_H-M   'P 1'
#
loop_
_entity.id
_entity.type
_entity.pdbx_description
1 polymer ?
#
loop_
_entity_poly.entity_id
_entity_poly.type
_entity_poly.pdbx_seq_one_letter_code
_entity_poly.pdbx_strand_id
1 'polypeptide(L)'
;MQRWKWHRKKPPIFPLLVLVLLFFIAFSTLHSEHTIQRIHEIPDRVLNHQEVSSATFVKPNLSGHLKQAPEVLDRFSRCNSTVEYSGKKIAWRGDSWQSGRRRVRPESCDVFSGKWVFDNVSHPLYNESDCPYMSDQLACHKHGRSDLGYQYWRWQPHNCNLKRWNVKEMWEKLRDKRLMFVGDSLNRGQWISMVCLLQSVIPADKRSMSPNAHLTIFRAEDYNATVEFLWAPLLVESNSDDPVNHRLDERIIRPDTVLRHASLWENADILVFNTYLWWRQGPVKLLWTTEENGACEELDGRGAMELAMGAWAEWVSSKVDPLKKRVFFVTMSPTHLW
;
A
#
# COMPACT_ATOMS: atom_id res chain seq x y z
N MET A 1 92.27 -3.29 4.73
CA MET A 1 92.01 -3.68 3.32
C MET A 1 90.54 -3.47 3.01
N GLN A 2 90.27 -2.56 2.07
CA GLN A 2 88.93 -2.22 1.57
C GLN A 2 88.23 -3.43 0.93
N ARG A 3 86.89 -3.48 1.00
CA ARG A 3 86.09 -3.81 -0.18
C ARG A 3 84.68 -3.23 -0.07
N TRP A 4 84.47 -2.17 -0.83
CA TRP A 4 83.17 -1.64 -1.24
C TRP A 4 82.37 -2.68 -2.03
N LYS A 5 81.06 -2.74 -1.81
CA LYS A 5 80.08 -3.14 -2.83
C LYS A 5 78.87 -2.21 -2.75
N TRP A 6 78.61 -1.51 -3.85
CA TRP A 6 77.47 -0.63 -4.04
C TRP A 6 76.32 -1.33 -4.77
N HIS A 7 75.10 -0.99 -4.32
CA HIS A 7 73.83 -0.82 -5.05
C HIS A 7 72.97 -1.98 -5.57
N ARG A 8 71.69 -1.95 -5.15
CA ARG A 8 70.56 -1.45 -5.99
C ARG A 8 69.37 -1.03 -5.10
N LYS A 9 68.95 0.24 -5.17
CA LYS A 9 67.69 0.71 -4.57
C LYS A 9 66.52 0.25 -5.46
N LYS A 10 65.52 -0.42 -4.88
CA LYS A 10 64.25 -0.73 -5.55
C LYS A 10 63.43 0.56 -5.72
N PRO A 11 62.72 0.76 -6.85
CA PRO A 11 61.89 1.95 -7.04
C PRO A 11 60.69 1.92 -6.07
N PRO A 12 60.13 3.08 -5.69
CA PRO A 12 58.97 3.12 -4.82
C PRO A 12 57.76 2.58 -5.58
N ILE A 13 57.18 1.48 -5.09
CA ILE A 13 55.98 0.83 -5.66
C ILE A 13 54.71 1.64 -5.34
N PHE A 14 54.79 2.56 -4.38
CA PHE A 14 53.67 3.34 -3.84
C PHE A 14 53.00 4.32 -4.83
N PRO A 15 53.71 5.15 -5.61
CA PRO A 15 53.07 6.06 -6.56
C PRO A 15 52.36 5.34 -7.71
N LEU A 16 52.83 4.15 -8.09
CA LEU A 16 52.24 3.37 -9.17
C LEU A 16 50.90 2.76 -8.77
N LEU A 17 50.77 2.29 -7.53
CA LEU A 17 49.52 1.79 -6.97
C LEU A 17 48.45 2.89 -6.86
N VAL A 18 48.82 4.10 -6.46
CA VAL A 18 47.89 5.24 -6.39
C VAL A 18 47.39 5.63 -7.78
N LEU A 19 48.28 5.65 -8.78
CA LEU A 19 47.92 5.90 -10.18
C LEU A 19 46.95 4.85 -10.74
N VAL A 20 47.17 3.57 -10.43
CA VAL A 20 46.26 2.48 -10.83
C VAL A 20 44.89 2.63 -10.16
N LEU A 21 44.85 3.01 -8.88
CA LEU A 21 43.58 3.20 -8.16
C LEU A 21 42.78 4.39 -8.70
N LEU A 22 43.45 5.52 -8.99
CA LEU A 22 42.82 6.68 -9.61
C LEU A 22 42.31 6.38 -11.02
N PHE A 23 43.06 5.59 -11.80
CA PHE A 23 42.61 5.15 -13.13
C PHE A 23 41.38 4.24 -13.03
N PHE A 24 41.32 3.34 -12.04
CA PHE A 24 40.15 2.47 -11.82
C PHE A 24 38.90 3.24 -11.41
N ILE A 25 39.05 4.27 -10.56
CA ILE A 25 37.95 5.14 -10.16
C ILE A 25 37.44 5.94 -11.36
N ALA A 26 38.35 6.58 -12.12
CA ALA A 26 37.98 7.35 -13.31
C ALA A 26 37.32 6.49 -14.39
N PHE A 27 37.82 5.27 -14.61
CA PHE A 27 37.23 4.32 -15.55
C PHE A 27 35.84 3.85 -15.09
N SER A 28 35.67 3.58 -13.78
CA SER A 28 34.37 3.22 -13.21
C SER A 28 33.35 4.34 -13.35
N THR A 29 33.74 5.59 -13.09
CA THR A 29 32.85 6.75 -13.24
C THR A 29 32.46 7.00 -14.70
N LEU A 30 33.42 6.90 -15.64
CA LEU A 30 33.15 7.04 -17.07
C LEU A 30 32.26 5.90 -17.60
N HIS A 31 32.47 4.67 -17.12
CA HIS A 31 31.66 3.53 -17.52
C HIS A 31 30.24 3.61 -16.95
N SER A 32 30.07 4.10 -15.72
CA SER A 32 28.75 4.39 -15.14
C SER A 32 28.02 5.49 -15.91
N GLU A 33 28.68 6.60 -16.27
CA GLU A 33 28.07 7.65 -17.11
C GLU A 33 27.65 7.12 -18.49
N HIS A 34 28.50 6.33 -19.15
CA HIS A 34 28.17 5.74 -20.45
C HIS A 34 27.02 4.72 -20.36
N THR A 35 26.90 4.01 -19.24
CA THR A 35 25.77 3.09 -18.99
C THR A 35 24.48 3.87 -18.75
N ILE A 36 24.54 4.99 -18.04
CA ILE A 36 23.37 5.86 -17.78
C ILE A 36 22.91 6.55 -19.08
N GLN A 37 23.83 6.96 -19.95
CA GLN A 37 23.50 7.53 -21.27
C GLN A 37 22.86 6.48 -22.20
N ARG A 38 23.33 5.23 -22.21
CA ARG A 38 22.68 4.14 -22.97
C ARG A 38 21.24 3.85 -22.52
N ILE A 39 20.92 4.04 -21.24
CA ILE A 39 19.55 3.87 -20.74
C ILE A 39 18.64 5.01 -21.23
N HIS A 40 19.18 6.21 -21.45
CA HIS A 40 18.43 7.35 -21.97
C HIS A 40 18.31 7.41 -23.51
N GLU A 41 19.08 6.62 -24.25
CA GLU A 41 19.06 6.57 -25.72
C GLU A 41 18.51 5.26 -26.29
N ILE A 42 17.53 4.62 -25.63
CA ILE A 42 16.70 3.61 -26.32
C ILE A 42 15.74 4.38 -27.23
N PRO A 43 15.86 4.29 -28.58
CA PRO A 43 14.92 4.93 -29.47
C PRO A 43 13.62 4.13 -29.49
N ASP A 44 12.49 4.83 -29.35
CA ASP A 44 11.15 4.33 -29.67
C ASP A 44 11.13 3.74 -31.09
N ARG A 45 11.35 2.43 -31.24
CA ARG A 45 10.98 1.61 -32.41
C ARG A 45 11.41 0.14 -32.24
N VAL A 46 10.60 -0.62 -31.50
CA VAL A 46 10.23 -2.00 -31.88
C VAL A 46 8.77 -2.21 -31.48
N LEU A 47 7.86 -1.61 -32.24
CA LEU A 47 6.50 -2.13 -32.39
C LEU A 47 6.59 -3.04 -33.61
N ASN A 48 6.91 -4.31 -33.40
CA ASN A 48 6.56 -5.33 -34.37
C ASN A 48 6.40 -6.70 -33.69
N HIS A 49 5.16 -7.17 -33.78
CA HIS A 49 4.71 -8.55 -33.61
C HIS A 49 5.21 -9.29 -32.36
N GLN A 50 4.63 -8.94 -31.22
CA GLN A 50 4.32 -9.96 -30.22
C GLN A 50 2.94 -10.51 -30.54
N GLU A 51 2.87 -11.82 -30.72
CA GLU A 51 1.64 -12.60 -30.91
C GLU A 51 0.53 -12.02 -30.02
N VAL A 52 -0.57 -11.62 -30.66
CA VAL A 52 -1.83 -11.41 -29.95
C VAL A 52 -2.26 -12.80 -29.51
N SER A 53 -1.74 -13.26 -28.37
CA SER A 53 -2.49 -14.23 -27.57
C SER A 53 -3.86 -13.57 -27.37
N SER A 54 -4.92 -14.29 -27.69
CA SER A 54 -6.28 -13.80 -27.56
C SER A 54 -6.58 -13.57 -26.08
N ALA A 55 -6.14 -12.43 -25.55
CA ALA A 55 -6.35 -12.07 -24.16
C ALA A 55 -7.86 -12.01 -23.93
N THR A 56 -8.37 -12.94 -23.12
CA THR A 56 -9.78 -12.97 -22.76
C THR A 56 -10.02 -11.88 -21.72
N PHE A 57 -10.92 -10.95 -22.00
CA PHE A 57 -11.22 -9.84 -21.10
C PHE A 57 -12.45 -10.16 -20.24
N VAL A 58 -12.31 -10.00 -18.92
CA VAL A 58 -13.37 -10.18 -17.93
C VAL A 58 -13.85 -8.80 -17.50
N LYS A 59 -15.15 -8.54 -17.63
CA LYS A 59 -15.75 -7.28 -17.19
C LYS A 59 -16.06 -7.37 -15.68
N PRO A 60 -15.39 -6.59 -14.82
CA PRO A 60 -15.55 -6.73 -13.38
C PRO A 60 -16.84 -6.08 -12.89
N ASN A 61 -17.23 -6.39 -11.66
CA ASN A 61 -18.35 -5.77 -10.93
C ASN A 61 -19.72 -5.86 -11.65
N LEU A 62 -19.96 -6.95 -12.40
CA LEU A 62 -21.25 -7.19 -13.06
C LEU A 62 -22.27 -7.77 -12.08
N SER A 63 -23.35 -7.03 -11.78
CA SER A 63 -24.49 -7.51 -10.98
C SER A 63 -25.64 -8.14 -11.79
N GLY A 64 -25.44 -8.49 -13.08
CA GLY A 64 -26.59 -8.60 -14.01
C GLY A 64 -26.76 -9.88 -14.83
N HIS A 65 -25.84 -10.84 -14.82
CA HIS A 65 -25.89 -11.97 -15.77
C HIS A 65 -25.71 -13.36 -15.15
N LEU A 66 -25.57 -13.45 -13.83
CA LEU A 66 -25.38 -14.74 -13.18
C LEU A 66 -26.76 -15.37 -12.96
N LYS A 67 -26.95 -16.58 -13.49
CA LYS A 67 -28.19 -17.35 -13.32
C LYS A 67 -28.47 -17.67 -11.83
N GLN A 68 -27.43 -17.62 -10.99
CA GLN A 68 -27.48 -17.82 -9.55
C GLN A 68 -26.47 -16.89 -8.87
N ALA A 69 -26.77 -16.40 -7.67
CA ALA A 69 -25.81 -15.61 -6.89
C ALA A 69 -24.58 -16.49 -6.56
N PRO A 70 -23.34 -15.99 -6.75
CA PRO A 70 -22.14 -16.72 -6.37
C PRO A 70 -22.16 -17.07 -4.88
N GLU A 71 -21.71 -18.27 -4.54
CA GLU A 71 -21.54 -18.69 -3.14
C GLU A 71 -20.58 -17.75 -2.42
N VAL A 72 -20.90 -17.30 -1.21
CA VAL A 72 -20.02 -16.42 -0.45
C VAL A 72 -18.70 -17.13 -0.11
N LEU A 73 -17.55 -16.51 -0.42
CA LEU A 73 -16.27 -17.04 0.06
C LEU A 73 -16.16 -16.83 1.57
N ASP A 74 -15.77 -17.89 2.25
CA ASP A 74 -15.46 -17.95 3.67
C ASP A 74 -14.18 -18.77 3.92
N ARG A 75 -13.75 -18.86 5.18
CA ARG A 75 -12.52 -19.60 5.55
C ARG A 75 -12.55 -21.11 5.23
N PHE A 76 -13.73 -21.68 5.05
CA PHE A 76 -13.93 -23.09 4.72
C PHE A 76 -13.97 -23.36 3.23
N SER A 77 -14.05 -22.30 2.41
CA SER A 77 -14.05 -22.38 0.96
C SER A 77 -12.80 -23.11 0.44
N ARG A 78 -13.00 -24.00 -0.52
CA ARG A 78 -11.97 -24.79 -1.20
C ARG A 78 -12.25 -24.79 -2.70
N CYS A 79 -11.19 -24.92 -3.48
CA CYS A 79 -11.31 -25.15 -4.91
C CYS A 79 -11.50 -26.65 -5.16
N ASN A 80 -12.40 -27.03 -6.08
CA ASN A 80 -12.59 -28.42 -6.48
C ASN A 80 -11.39 -28.97 -7.25
N SER A 81 -10.73 -28.10 -8.02
CA SER A 81 -9.49 -28.36 -8.71
C SER A 81 -8.69 -27.06 -8.86
N THR A 82 -7.42 -27.17 -9.23
CA THR A 82 -6.56 -26.01 -9.50
C THR A 82 -5.88 -26.22 -10.84
N VAL A 83 -5.97 -25.21 -11.71
CA VAL A 83 -5.44 -25.22 -13.08
C VAL A 83 -4.52 -24.01 -13.30
N GLU A 84 -3.72 -24.05 -14.35
CA GLU A 84 -2.88 -22.90 -14.72
C GLU A 84 -3.73 -21.70 -15.14
N TYR A 85 -3.25 -20.50 -14.81
CA TYR A 85 -3.91 -19.26 -15.18
C TYR A 85 -4.00 -19.09 -16.70
N SER A 86 -5.20 -18.79 -17.16
CA SER A 86 -5.59 -18.72 -18.56
C SER A 86 -5.19 -17.42 -19.27
N GLY A 87 -4.59 -16.45 -18.57
CA GLY A 87 -4.23 -15.15 -19.13
C GLY A 87 -5.38 -14.13 -19.18
N LYS A 88 -6.49 -14.38 -18.47
CA LYS A 88 -7.67 -13.49 -18.41
C LYS A 88 -7.35 -12.13 -17.80
N LYS A 89 -7.65 -11.04 -18.51
CA LYS A 89 -7.42 -9.67 -18.03
C LYS A 89 -8.70 -9.01 -17.58
N ILE A 90 -8.63 -8.12 -16.59
CA ILE A 90 -9.77 -7.28 -16.21
C ILE A 90 -9.96 -6.17 -17.25
N ALA A 91 -11.16 -6.06 -17.80
CA ALA A 91 -11.55 -5.01 -18.73
C ALA A 91 -11.79 -3.71 -17.96
N TRP A 92 -10.92 -2.74 -18.19
CA TRP A 92 -11.04 -1.39 -17.63
C TRP A 92 -11.73 -0.48 -18.60
N ARG A 93 -12.82 0.19 -18.16
CA ARG A 93 -13.53 1.16 -19.00
C ARG A 93 -12.94 2.56 -18.96
N GLY A 94 -11.83 2.76 -18.24
CA GLY A 94 -11.06 3.99 -18.32
C GLY A 94 -10.56 4.17 -19.74
N ASP A 95 -11.07 5.21 -20.43
CA ASP A 95 -10.56 5.67 -21.71
C ASP A 95 -9.04 5.54 -21.74
N SER A 96 -8.49 5.11 -22.89
CA SER A 96 -7.08 5.27 -23.18
C SER A 96 -6.66 6.62 -22.63
N TRP A 97 -5.71 6.67 -21.69
CA TRP A 97 -5.14 7.93 -21.24
C TRP A 97 -4.60 8.62 -22.49
N GLN A 98 -5.43 9.47 -23.13
CA GLN A 98 -4.90 10.50 -23.98
C GLN A 98 -4.00 11.27 -23.04
N SER A 99 -2.70 11.25 -23.34
CA SER A 99 -1.69 12.09 -22.74
C SER A 99 -2.20 13.54 -22.82
N GLY A 100 -3.01 13.94 -21.84
CA GLY A 100 -3.45 15.29 -21.68
C GLY A 100 -2.20 16.10 -21.44
N ARG A 101 -1.98 17.14 -22.26
CA ARG A 101 -0.88 18.10 -22.11
C ARG A 101 -0.60 18.30 -20.62
N ARG A 102 0.63 18.00 -20.21
CA ARG A 102 1.18 18.26 -18.88
C ARG A 102 0.91 19.73 -18.55
N ARG A 103 -0.22 20.04 -17.90
CA ARG A 103 -0.43 21.35 -17.31
C ARG A 103 0.69 21.45 -16.29
N VAL A 104 1.58 22.42 -16.48
CA VAL A 104 2.54 22.81 -15.45
C VAL A 104 1.70 23.16 -14.24
N ARG A 105 1.61 22.22 -13.29
CA ARG A 105 1.02 22.47 -12.00
C ARG A 105 1.95 23.53 -11.36
N PRO A 106 1.40 24.58 -10.72
CA PRO A 106 2.23 25.44 -9.88
C PRO A 106 3.02 24.55 -8.93
N GLU A 107 4.26 24.92 -8.56
CA GLU A 107 5.12 24.16 -7.65
C GLU A 107 4.33 23.69 -6.42
N SER A 108 3.76 22.50 -6.52
CA SER A 108 2.87 21.94 -5.52
C SER A 108 3.77 21.15 -4.59
N CYS A 109 3.63 21.39 -3.28
CA CYS A 109 4.42 20.64 -2.33
C CYS A 109 4.21 19.14 -2.50
N ASP A 110 5.27 18.44 -2.92
CA ASP A 110 5.31 16.99 -2.90
C ASP A 110 5.53 16.54 -1.45
N VAL A 111 4.46 16.08 -0.81
CA VAL A 111 4.49 15.63 0.59
C VAL A 111 5.18 14.28 0.77
N PHE A 112 5.49 13.57 -0.31
CA PHE A 112 6.14 12.25 -0.28
C PHE A 112 7.66 12.32 -0.48
N SER A 113 8.18 13.49 -0.84
CA SER A 113 9.61 13.74 -1.03
C SER A 113 10.14 14.64 0.09
N GLY A 114 11.04 14.10 0.91
CA GLY A 114 11.46 14.73 2.15
C GLY A 114 12.46 13.89 2.93
N LYS A 115 12.58 14.22 4.21
CA LYS A 115 13.45 13.51 5.16
C LYS A 115 12.83 13.42 6.54
N TRP A 116 13.24 12.41 7.28
CA TRP A 116 12.97 12.33 8.72
C TRP A 116 13.82 13.35 9.47
N VAL A 117 13.18 14.09 10.37
CA VAL A 117 13.81 15.08 11.25
C VAL A 117 13.44 14.74 12.69
N PHE A 118 14.44 14.74 13.57
CA PHE A 118 14.22 14.53 15.00
C PHE A 118 13.63 15.81 15.63
N ASP A 119 12.56 15.64 16.40
CA ASP A 119 11.78 16.69 17.04
C ASP A 119 11.10 16.14 18.31
N ASN A 120 11.81 16.20 19.43
CA ASN A 120 11.28 15.81 20.74
C ASN A 120 10.45 16.92 21.42
N VAL A 121 10.19 18.04 20.73
CA VAL A 121 9.39 19.16 21.24
C VAL A 121 7.95 19.03 20.78
N SER A 122 7.74 18.65 19.51
CA SER A 122 6.40 18.55 18.91
C SER A 122 5.87 17.13 18.76
N HIS A 123 6.74 16.11 18.88
CA HIS A 123 6.37 14.70 18.77
C HIS A 123 6.67 13.94 20.07
N PRO A 124 5.97 12.81 20.33
CA PRO A 124 4.86 12.27 19.55
C PRO A 124 3.60 13.14 19.65
N LEU A 125 2.68 12.99 18.68
CA LEU A 125 1.43 13.75 18.66
C LEU A 125 0.41 13.28 19.71
N TYR A 126 0.62 12.11 20.29
CA TYR A 126 -0.13 11.56 21.42
C TYR A 126 0.79 10.59 22.19
N ASN A 127 0.51 10.36 23.47
CA ASN A 127 1.20 9.35 24.26
C ASN A 127 0.45 8.00 24.18
N GLU A 128 1.19 6.90 24.12
CA GLU A 128 0.63 5.54 24.06
C GLU A 128 -0.29 5.25 25.25
N SER A 129 0.09 5.70 26.46
CA SER A 129 -0.70 5.51 27.70
C SER A 129 -2.04 6.23 27.68
N ASP A 130 -2.16 7.29 26.89
CA ASP A 130 -3.33 8.18 26.91
C ASP A 130 -4.42 7.72 25.92
N CYS A 131 -4.12 6.69 25.11
CA CYS A 131 -5.06 6.14 24.14
C CYS A 131 -5.64 4.80 24.63
N PRO A 132 -6.90 4.77 25.13
CA PRO A 132 -7.51 3.53 25.62
C PRO A 132 -7.87 2.53 24.51
N TYR A 133 -7.77 2.95 23.24
CA TYR A 133 -8.07 2.13 22.07
C TYR A 133 -6.83 1.47 21.47
N MET A 134 -5.64 1.74 22.01
CA MET A 134 -4.41 1.14 21.52
C MET A 134 -4.48 -0.38 21.62
N SER A 135 -4.20 -1.08 20.52
CA SER A 135 -4.10 -2.54 20.52
C SER A 135 -2.80 -2.99 21.16
N ASP A 136 -2.83 -4.09 21.92
CA ASP A 136 -1.63 -4.70 22.49
C ASP A 136 -0.58 -5.06 21.44
N GLN A 137 -1.00 -5.37 20.20
CA GLN A 137 -0.09 -5.64 19.08
C GLN A 137 0.76 -4.42 18.66
N LEU A 138 0.35 -3.20 19.06
CA LEU A 138 0.97 -1.94 18.68
C LEU A 138 1.56 -1.19 19.89
N ALA A 139 1.22 -1.59 21.11
CA ALA A 139 1.62 -0.95 22.36
C ALA A 139 3.04 -1.34 22.79
N CYS A 140 4.04 -0.80 22.10
CA CYS A 140 5.46 -1.18 22.28
C CYS A 140 5.96 -0.83 23.68
N HIS A 141 5.62 0.35 24.20
CA HIS A 141 6.10 0.79 25.52
C HIS A 141 5.46 -0.06 26.63
N LYS A 142 4.15 -0.31 26.55
CA LYS A 142 3.43 -1.22 27.46
C LYS A 142 4.08 -2.61 27.53
N HIS A 143 4.63 -3.10 26.40
CA HIS A 143 5.26 -4.41 26.30
C HIS A 143 6.80 -4.37 26.47
N GLY A 144 7.33 -3.35 27.12
CA GLY A 144 8.70 -3.34 27.65
C GLY A 144 9.76 -2.68 26.77
N ARG A 145 9.38 -2.07 25.64
CA ARG A 145 10.34 -1.28 24.85
C ARG A 145 10.74 -0.01 25.59
N SER A 146 12.00 0.09 26.00
CA SER A 146 12.53 1.23 26.75
C SER A 146 13.10 2.35 25.88
N ASP A 147 13.53 2.06 24.64
CA ASP A 147 14.05 3.08 23.72
C ASP A 147 12.89 3.86 23.07
N LEU A 148 12.52 5.01 23.62
CA LEU A 148 11.40 5.82 23.11
C LEU A 148 11.80 6.82 22.01
N GLY A 149 13.08 6.87 21.65
CA GLY A 149 13.62 7.82 20.67
C GLY A 149 12.96 7.74 19.28
N TYR A 150 12.38 6.59 18.92
CA TYR A 150 11.67 6.41 17.65
C TYR A 150 10.39 7.27 17.55
N GLN A 151 9.80 7.67 18.68
CA GLN A 151 8.56 8.44 18.72
C GLN A 151 8.76 9.92 18.37
N TYR A 152 10.01 10.40 18.42
CA TYR A 152 10.36 11.81 18.22
C TYR A 152 10.74 12.14 16.79
N TRP A 153 10.44 11.29 15.81
CA TRP A 153 10.71 11.56 14.41
C TRP A 153 9.48 12.10 13.71
N ARG A 154 9.67 13.17 12.93
CA ARG A 154 8.66 13.74 12.05
C ARG A 154 9.13 13.79 10.60
N TRP A 155 8.20 13.64 9.67
CA TRP A 155 8.46 13.78 8.25
C TRP A 155 8.48 15.27 7.84
N GLN A 156 9.53 15.70 7.13
CA GLN A 156 9.69 17.05 6.60
C GLN A 156 9.80 17.00 5.07
N PRO A 157 8.74 17.43 4.34
CA PRO A 157 8.83 17.62 2.89
C PRO A 157 9.92 18.64 2.53
N HIS A 158 10.55 18.48 1.37
CA HIS A 158 11.66 19.34 0.94
C HIS A 158 11.23 20.79 0.71
N ASN A 159 10.08 21.00 0.05
CA ASN A 159 9.68 22.30 -0.49
C ASN A 159 8.50 22.93 0.27
N CYS A 160 8.07 22.34 1.38
CA CYS A 160 7.06 22.95 2.25
C CYS A 160 7.08 22.39 3.67
N ASN A 161 6.31 23.03 4.54
CA ASN A 161 6.02 22.53 5.88
C ASN A 161 4.64 21.88 5.93
N LEU A 162 4.55 20.73 6.59
CA LEU A 162 3.25 20.16 6.94
C LEU A 162 2.57 21.07 7.97
N LYS A 163 1.26 21.27 7.80
CA LYS A 163 0.46 22.00 8.78
C LYS A 163 0.55 21.31 10.14
N ARG A 164 0.75 22.09 11.21
CA ARG A 164 0.75 21.57 12.58
C ARG A 164 -0.57 20.86 12.86
N TRP A 165 -0.49 19.69 13.51
CA TRP A 165 -1.67 18.93 13.91
C TRP A 165 -2.60 19.77 14.80
N ASN A 166 -3.88 19.82 14.42
CA ASN A 166 -4.94 20.42 15.23
C ASN A 166 -6.13 19.46 15.22
N VAL A 167 -6.32 18.80 16.35
CA VAL A 167 -7.34 17.76 16.54
C VAL A 167 -8.77 18.29 16.38
N LYS A 168 -9.05 19.51 16.87
CA LYS A 168 -10.37 20.14 16.75
C LYS A 168 -10.68 20.49 15.31
N GLU A 169 -9.70 21.04 14.59
CA GLU A 169 -9.86 21.32 13.16
C GLU A 169 -10.12 20.05 12.35
N MET A 170 -9.42 18.95 12.67
CA MET A 170 -9.65 17.68 12.00
C MET A 170 -11.07 17.16 12.28
N TRP A 171 -11.55 17.24 13.52
CA TRP A 171 -12.92 16.86 13.83
C TRP A 171 -13.98 17.75 13.16
N GLU A 172 -13.76 19.06 13.04
CA GLU A 172 -14.66 19.93 12.27
C GLU A 172 -14.70 19.54 10.78
N LYS A 173 -13.57 19.11 10.20
CA LYS A 173 -13.55 18.56 8.83
C LYS A 173 -14.28 17.24 8.71
N LEU A 174 -14.36 16.46 9.79
CA LEU A 174 -15.06 15.18 9.87
C LEU A 174 -16.51 15.29 10.35
N ARG A 175 -16.99 16.48 10.72
CA ARG A 175 -18.35 16.69 11.20
C ARG A 175 -19.36 16.18 10.18
N ASP A 176 -20.33 15.39 10.66
CA ASP A 176 -21.35 14.73 9.85
C ASP A 176 -20.79 13.79 8.75
N LYS A 177 -19.57 13.25 8.94
CA LYS A 177 -18.90 12.37 7.97
C LYS A 177 -18.46 11.04 8.55
N ARG A 178 -18.31 10.09 7.63
CA ARG A 178 -17.69 8.78 7.87
C ARG A 178 -16.32 8.72 7.20
N LEU A 179 -15.25 8.61 8.01
CA LEU A 179 -13.91 8.28 7.55
C LEU A 179 -13.69 6.78 7.71
N MET A 180 -13.46 6.05 6.63
CA MET A 180 -13.29 4.59 6.67
C MET A 180 -11.95 4.17 6.07
N PHE A 181 -11.21 3.39 6.86
CA PHE A 181 -10.03 2.64 6.45
C PHE A 181 -10.46 1.25 5.98
N VAL A 182 -9.93 0.80 4.85
CA VAL A 182 -10.30 -0.47 4.23
C VAL A 182 -9.05 -1.20 3.78
N GLY A 183 -8.78 -2.36 4.36
CA GLY A 183 -7.61 -3.13 3.95
C GLY A 183 -7.15 -4.18 4.93
N ASP A 184 -5.83 -4.37 4.94
CA ASP A 184 -5.15 -5.37 5.77
C ASP A 184 -4.76 -4.82 7.17
N SER A 185 -3.99 -5.61 7.92
CA SER A 185 -3.55 -5.29 9.28
C SER A 185 -2.73 -4.00 9.41
N LEU A 186 -2.02 -3.57 8.37
CA LEU A 186 -1.28 -2.30 8.42
C LEU A 186 -2.23 -1.11 8.38
N ASN A 187 -3.29 -1.21 7.59
CA ASN A 187 -4.32 -0.19 7.52
C ASN A 187 -5.12 -0.10 8.82
N ARG A 188 -5.32 -1.25 9.49
CA ARG A 188 -5.81 -1.28 10.88
C ARG A 188 -4.90 -0.49 11.83
N GLY A 189 -3.58 -0.62 11.69
CA GLY A 189 -2.62 0.15 12.46
C GLY A 189 -2.74 1.65 12.23
N GLN A 190 -2.90 2.07 10.97
CA GLN A 190 -3.13 3.48 10.62
C GLN A 190 -4.47 4.00 11.17
N TRP A 191 -5.52 3.19 11.11
CA TRP A 191 -6.82 3.50 11.73
C TRP A 191 -6.71 3.71 13.25
N ILE A 192 -6.04 2.80 13.96
CA ILE A 192 -5.79 2.95 15.41
C ILE A 192 -5.01 4.25 15.69
N SER A 193 -3.98 4.55 14.89
CA SER A 193 -3.25 5.81 15.03
C SER A 193 -4.16 7.03 14.82
N MET A 194 -5.08 6.99 13.86
CA MET A 194 -6.05 8.07 13.63
C MET A 194 -7.00 8.23 14.80
N VAL A 195 -7.51 7.13 15.37
CA VAL A 195 -8.35 7.16 16.58
C VAL A 195 -7.58 7.77 17.75
N CYS A 196 -6.34 7.35 18.01
CA CYS A 196 -5.53 7.89 19.11
C CYS A 196 -5.19 9.38 18.94
N LEU A 197 -4.95 9.83 17.70
CA LEU A 197 -4.74 11.25 17.38
C LEU A 197 -5.97 12.12 17.65
N LEU A 198 -7.17 11.52 17.58
CA LEU A 198 -8.45 12.24 17.59
C LEU A 198 -9.21 12.16 18.92
N GLN A 199 -9.14 11.04 19.62
CA GLN A 199 -10.05 10.71 20.73
C GLN A 199 -9.96 11.65 21.94
N SER A 200 -8.77 12.22 22.23
CA SER A 200 -8.48 12.87 23.52
C SER A 200 -9.31 14.12 23.79
N VAL A 201 -9.85 14.77 22.75
CA VAL A 201 -10.70 15.96 22.89
C VAL A 201 -12.20 15.65 22.98
N ILE A 202 -12.58 14.38 22.81
CA ILE A 202 -13.98 13.94 22.94
C ILE A 202 -14.18 13.43 24.36
N PRO A 203 -15.18 13.94 25.11
CA PRO A 203 -15.54 13.43 26.42
C PRO A 203 -15.78 11.92 26.41
N ALA A 204 -15.45 11.23 27.51
CA ALA A 204 -15.50 9.77 27.59
C ALA A 204 -16.92 9.21 27.39
N ASP A 205 -17.94 9.93 27.82
CA ASP A 205 -19.37 9.62 27.66
C ASP A 205 -19.92 9.99 26.27
N LYS A 206 -19.13 10.67 25.44
CA LYS A 206 -19.48 11.13 24.08
C LYS A 206 -18.72 10.40 22.98
N ARG A 207 -18.01 9.34 23.34
CA ARG A 207 -17.28 8.49 22.40
C ARG A 207 -17.51 7.01 22.69
N SER A 208 -17.52 6.21 21.63
CA SER A 208 -17.69 4.77 21.74
C SER A 208 -16.92 4.04 20.64
N MET A 209 -16.61 2.77 20.90
CA MET A 209 -16.00 1.86 19.93
C MET A 209 -16.88 0.62 19.85
N SER A 210 -17.27 0.21 18.65
CA SER A 210 -17.97 -1.06 18.46
C SER A 210 -17.07 -2.25 18.82
N PRO A 211 -17.63 -3.43 19.10
CA PRO A 211 -16.83 -4.65 19.22
C PRO A 211 -15.98 -4.89 17.97
N ASN A 212 -14.86 -5.59 18.15
CA ASN A 212 -14.01 -6.01 17.04
C ASN A 212 -14.78 -6.99 16.15
N ALA A 213 -15.05 -6.55 14.93
CA ALA A 213 -15.81 -7.28 13.93
C ALA A 213 -15.27 -6.96 12.54
N HIS A 214 -15.92 -7.50 11.51
CA HIS A 214 -15.58 -7.20 10.11
C HIS A 214 -15.55 -5.69 9.83
N LEU A 215 -16.49 -4.94 10.43
CA LEU A 215 -16.50 -3.48 10.47
C LEU A 215 -16.41 -3.01 11.93
N THR A 216 -15.37 -2.26 12.25
CA THR A 216 -15.18 -1.65 13.58
C THR A 216 -15.36 -0.13 13.48
N ILE A 217 -16.17 0.45 14.36
CA ILE A 217 -16.61 1.86 14.29
C ILE A 217 -16.23 2.57 15.58
N PHE A 218 -15.38 3.59 15.48
CA PHE A 218 -15.23 4.61 16.52
C PHE A 218 -16.18 5.76 16.24
N ARG A 219 -17.00 6.17 17.22
CA ARG A 219 -17.99 7.25 17.09
C ARG A 219 -17.65 8.41 18.03
N ALA A 220 -17.77 9.63 17.53
CA ALA A 220 -17.71 10.87 18.30
C ALA A 220 -19.05 11.61 18.18
N GLU A 221 -19.82 11.64 19.27
CA GLU A 221 -21.19 12.14 19.26
C GLU A 221 -21.29 13.64 18.99
N ASP A 222 -20.43 14.46 19.61
CA ASP A 222 -20.44 15.92 19.49
C ASP A 222 -20.17 16.42 18.06
N TYR A 223 -19.57 15.56 17.23
CA TYR A 223 -19.26 15.83 15.83
C TYR A 223 -20.18 15.07 14.87
N ASN A 224 -21.05 14.19 15.38
CA ASN A 224 -21.81 13.24 14.57
C ASN A 224 -20.93 12.55 13.51
N ALA A 225 -19.74 12.12 13.92
CA ALA A 225 -18.69 11.63 13.02
C ALA A 225 -18.21 10.23 13.42
N THR A 226 -17.69 9.49 12.45
CA THR A 226 -17.10 8.16 12.68
C THR A 226 -15.73 8.00 12.04
N VAL A 227 -14.90 7.17 12.69
CA VAL A 227 -13.61 6.70 12.17
C VAL A 227 -13.65 5.18 12.19
N GLU A 228 -13.72 4.58 11.00
CA GLU A 228 -14.12 3.19 10.80
C GLU A 228 -12.97 2.37 10.21
N PHE A 229 -12.93 1.07 10.51
CA PHE A 229 -12.05 0.10 9.88
C PHE A 229 -12.84 -1.10 9.36
N LEU A 230 -12.71 -1.37 8.07
CA LEU A 230 -13.26 -2.55 7.41
C LEU A 230 -12.12 -3.53 7.07
N TRP A 231 -12.23 -4.75 7.59
CA TRP A 231 -11.33 -5.84 7.24
C TRP A 231 -11.63 -6.34 5.82
N ALA A 232 -10.76 -6.00 4.88
CA ALA A 232 -10.83 -6.47 3.49
C ALA A 232 -9.39 -6.57 2.94
N PRO A 233 -8.60 -7.56 3.42
CA PRO A 233 -7.14 -7.55 3.24
C PRO A 233 -6.70 -7.61 1.77
N LEU A 234 -7.56 -8.11 0.89
CA LEU A 234 -7.32 -8.24 -0.55
C LEU A 234 -8.25 -7.35 -1.39
N LEU A 235 -9.05 -6.50 -0.74
CA LEU A 235 -10.10 -5.62 -1.30
C LEU A 235 -11.26 -6.34 -2.00
N VAL A 236 -10.96 -7.29 -2.87
CA VAL A 236 -11.94 -8.21 -3.47
C VAL A 236 -12.39 -9.27 -2.45
N GLU A 237 -13.50 -9.94 -2.74
CA GLU A 237 -13.99 -11.05 -1.92
C GLU A 237 -12.96 -12.19 -1.83
N SER A 238 -12.77 -12.73 -0.64
CA SER A 238 -11.79 -13.77 -0.37
C SER A 238 -12.18 -14.72 0.76
N ASN A 239 -11.56 -15.90 0.79
CA ASN A 239 -11.65 -16.81 1.95
C ASN A 239 -10.96 -16.25 3.21
N SER A 240 -10.28 -15.11 3.09
CA SER A 240 -9.53 -14.46 4.16
C SER A 240 -10.26 -13.28 4.81
N ASP A 241 -11.56 -13.12 4.53
CA ASP A 241 -12.37 -11.99 5.00
C ASP A 241 -12.89 -12.17 6.45
N ASP A 242 -12.58 -13.29 7.12
CA ASP A 242 -12.85 -13.45 8.56
C ASP A 242 -11.89 -12.56 9.39
N PRO A 243 -12.38 -11.60 10.20
CA PRO A 243 -11.50 -10.65 10.91
C PRO A 243 -10.60 -11.31 11.97
N VAL A 244 -10.86 -12.57 12.34
CA VAL A 244 -10.13 -13.31 13.38
C VAL A 244 -9.36 -14.50 12.78
N ASN A 245 -10.03 -15.32 11.97
CA ASN A 245 -9.53 -16.60 11.47
C ASN A 245 -9.26 -16.55 9.96
N HIS A 246 -8.30 -15.72 9.56
CA HIS A 246 -7.98 -15.42 8.16
C HIS A 246 -6.61 -15.92 7.68
N ARG A 247 -5.84 -16.58 8.55
CA ARG A 247 -4.55 -17.18 8.17
C ARG A 247 -4.79 -18.61 7.70
N LEU A 248 -4.79 -18.79 6.38
CA LEU A 248 -5.10 -20.05 5.71
C LEU A 248 -3.91 -20.48 4.86
N ASP A 249 -3.76 -21.79 4.66
CA ASP A 249 -2.70 -22.36 3.81
C ASP A 249 -2.87 -21.95 2.34
N GLU A 250 -4.13 -21.90 1.89
CA GLU A 250 -4.49 -21.48 0.54
C GLU A 250 -5.33 -20.20 0.57
N ARG A 251 -4.98 -19.27 -0.31
CA ARG A 251 -5.71 -18.01 -0.48
C ARG A 251 -6.55 -18.09 -1.75
N ILE A 252 -7.86 -17.90 -1.60
CA ILE A 252 -8.82 -17.91 -2.70
C ILE A 252 -9.48 -16.54 -2.77
N ILE A 253 -9.49 -15.93 -3.96
CA ILE A 253 -10.14 -14.64 -4.22
C ILE A 253 -11.12 -14.73 -5.39
N ARG A 254 -12.09 -13.82 -5.42
CA ARG A 254 -12.83 -13.44 -6.63
C ARG A 254 -12.22 -12.19 -7.25
N PRO A 255 -11.29 -12.31 -8.22
CA PRO A 255 -10.51 -11.17 -8.67
C PRO A 255 -11.32 -10.12 -9.46
N ASP A 256 -12.52 -10.48 -9.91
CA ASP A 256 -13.36 -9.68 -10.81
C ASP A 256 -14.49 -8.91 -10.10
N THR A 257 -14.55 -8.91 -8.77
CA THR A 257 -15.60 -8.18 -8.04
C THR A 257 -15.16 -7.63 -6.68
N VAL A 258 -15.57 -6.39 -6.40
CA VAL A 258 -15.51 -5.80 -5.05
C VAL A 258 -16.88 -5.54 -4.44
N LEU A 259 -17.97 -5.92 -5.13
CA LEU A 259 -19.32 -5.42 -4.84
C LEU A 259 -19.80 -5.74 -3.42
N ARG A 260 -19.47 -6.93 -2.89
CA ARG A 260 -19.85 -7.36 -1.55
C ARG A 260 -19.20 -6.51 -0.47
N HIS A 261 -17.92 -6.18 -0.61
CA HIS A 261 -17.26 -5.25 0.31
C HIS A 261 -17.71 -3.81 0.05
N ALA A 262 -17.96 -3.47 -1.21
CA ALA A 262 -18.36 -2.13 -1.60
C ALA A 262 -19.70 -1.70 -1.02
N SER A 263 -20.66 -2.61 -0.82
CA SER A 263 -21.90 -2.27 -0.14
C SER A 263 -21.72 -1.76 1.31
N LEU A 264 -20.55 -2.01 1.92
CA LEU A 264 -20.22 -1.52 3.26
C LEU A 264 -19.52 -0.16 3.23
N TRP A 265 -18.67 0.09 2.22
CA TRP A 265 -17.86 1.30 2.13
C TRP A 265 -18.44 2.38 1.20
N GLU A 266 -19.42 2.05 0.35
CA GLU A 266 -19.91 2.96 -0.69
C GLU A 266 -20.51 4.26 -0.14
N ASN A 267 -21.06 4.21 1.07
CA ASN A 267 -21.71 5.34 1.72
C ASN A 267 -20.78 6.09 2.70
N ALA A 268 -19.47 5.81 2.70
CA ALA A 268 -18.50 6.61 3.44
C ALA A 268 -18.08 7.86 2.65
N ASP A 269 -17.84 8.97 3.34
CA ASP A 269 -17.43 10.24 2.74
C ASP A 269 -15.95 10.26 2.35
N ILE A 270 -15.12 9.62 3.18
CA ILE A 270 -13.67 9.56 3.02
C ILE A 270 -13.23 8.11 3.14
N LEU A 271 -12.59 7.60 2.10
CA LEU A 271 -12.09 6.24 2.02
C LEU A 271 -10.56 6.23 1.98
N VAL A 272 -9.94 5.39 2.80
CA VAL A 272 -8.49 5.16 2.83
C VAL A 272 -8.25 3.67 2.63
N PHE A 273 -7.90 3.29 1.41
CA PHE A 273 -7.66 1.88 1.05
C PHE A 273 -6.19 1.49 1.26
N ASN A 274 -5.94 0.20 1.49
CA ASN A 274 -4.61 -0.40 1.44
C ASN A 274 -4.72 -1.90 1.19
N THR A 275 -3.79 -2.45 0.42
CA THR A 275 -3.58 -3.89 0.34
C THR A 275 -2.16 -4.16 -0.15
N TYR A 276 -1.38 -4.96 0.58
CA TYR A 276 -0.06 -5.35 0.10
C TYR A 276 0.50 -6.64 0.71
N LEU A 277 0.54 -6.74 2.04
CA LEU A 277 1.40 -7.73 2.72
C LEU A 277 1.07 -9.17 2.32
N TRP A 278 -0.20 -9.41 2.05
CA TRP A 278 -0.79 -10.72 1.79
C TRP A 278 -0.42 -11.26 0.40
N TRP A 279 -0.23 -10.37 -0.57
CA TRP A 279 0.18 -10.74 -1.93
C TRP A 279 1.62 -11.26 -2.00
N ARG A 280 2.43 -11.03 -0.95
CA ARG A 280 3.82 -11.51 -0.90
C ARG A 280 3.98 -12.94 -0.39
N GLN A 281 2.89 -13.58 0.07
CA GLN A 281 2.97 -14.85 0.80
C GLN A 281 2.95 -16.08 -0.11
N GLY A 282 2.85 -15.91 -1.43
CA GLY A 282 2.87 -17.01 -2.39
C GLY A 282 1.78 -16.87 -3.46
N PRO A 283 1.52 -17.97 -4.19
CA PRO A 283 0.44 -18.04 -5.17
C PRO A 283 -0.94 -17.78 -4.57
N VAL A 284 -1.87 -17.36 -5.43
CA VAL A 284 -3.24 -17.06 -5.10
C VAL A 284 -4.15 -17.81 -6.07
N LYS A 285 -5.18 -18.45 -5.53
CA LYS A 285 -6.22 -19.12 -6.29
C LYS A 285 -7.32 -18.13 -6.68
N LEU A 286 -7.68 -18.14 -7.94
CA LEU A 286 -8.65 -17.25 -8.58
C LEU A 286 -9.91 -18.05 -8.88
N LEU A 287 -10.99 -17.76 -8.13
CA LEU A 287 -12.32 -18.28 -8.42
C LEU A 287 -13.13 -17.19 -9.12
N TRP A 288 -13.18 -17.23 -10.45
CA TRP A 288 -13.93 -16.24 -11.23
C TRP A 288 -15.41 -16.26 -10.86
N THR A 289 -16.05 -15.09 -10.89
CA THR A 289 -17.47 -14.98 -10.55
C THR A 289 -18.37 -15.81 -11.50
N THR A 290 -17.94 -15.99 -12.75
CA THR A 290 -18.65 -16.77 -13.77
C THR A 290 -18.32 -18.26 -13.74
N GLU A 291 -17.43 -18.71 -12.84
CA GLU A 291 -17.03 -20.12 -12.78
C GLU A 291 -18.08 -20.96 -12.03
N GLU A 292 -18.57 -22.02 -12.68
CA GLU A 292 -19.65 -22.86 -12.17
C GLU A 292 -19.15 -24.19 -11.59
N ASN A 293 -17.98 -24.68 -12.02
CA ASN A 293 -17.47 -26.00 -11.60
C ASN A 293 -16.60 -25.95 -10.31
N GLY A 294 -16.35 -24.76 -9.77
CA GLY A 294 -15.48 -24.56 -8.60
C GLY A 294 -13.99 -24.77 -8.84
N ALA A 295 -13.54 -24.83 -10.10
CA ALA A 295 -12.14 -24.85 -10.47
C ALA A 295 -11.51 -23.48 -10.27
N CYS A 296 -10.34 -23.45 -9.64
CA CYS A 296 -9.57 -22.22 -9.48
C CYS A 296 -8.42 -22.18 -10.47
N GLU A 297 -8.15 -21.00 -11.01
CA GLU A 297 -6.88 -20.73 -11.68
C GLU A 297 -5.85 -20.32 -10.61
N GLU A 298 -4.58 -20.68 -10.78
CA GLU A 298 -3.51 -20.23 -9.87
C GLU A 298 -2.61 -19.19 -10.54
N LEU A 299 -2.35 -18.09 -9.82
CA LEU A 299 -1.50 -17.01 -10.28
C LEU A 299 -0.57 -16.56 -9.16
N ASP A 300 0.58 -16.00 -9.52
CA ASP A 300 1.47 -15.39 -8.54
C ASP A 300 0.80 -14.18 -7.87
N GLY A 301 1.23 -13.87 -6.65
CA GLY A 301 0.57 -12.82 -5.85
C GLY A 301 0.61 -11.44 -6.50
N ARG A 302 1.61 -11.10 -7.32
CA ARG A 302 1.65 -9.83 -8.06
C ARG A 302 0.59 -9.82 -9.17
N GLY A 303 0.51 -10.87 -9.97
CA GLY A 303 -0.51 -10.98 -11.03
C GLY A 303 -1.92 -10.95 -10.45
N ALA A 304 -2.16 -11.69 -9.37
CA ALA A 304 -3.45 -11.69 -8.68
C ALA A 304 -3.81 -10.30 -8.10
N MET A 305 -2.83 -9.59 -7.53
CA MET A 305 -3.00 -8.22 -7.06
C MET A 305 -3.40 -7.27 -8.20
N GLU A 306 -2.78 -7.41 -9.37
CA GLU A 306 -3.11 -6.58 -10.55
C GLU A 306 -4.57 -6.78 -10.97
N LEU A 307 -5.08 -8.03 -10.96
CA LEU A 307 -6.48 -8.32 -11.25
C LEU A 307 -7.43 -7.76 -10.17
N ALA A 308 -7.10 -7.90 -8.89
CA ALA A 308 -7.93 -7.37 -7.80
C ALA A 308 -7.99 -5.83 -7.80
N MET A 309 -6.84 -5.17 -8.03
CA MET A 309 -6.76 -3.72 -8.24
C MET A 309 -7.54 -3.32 -9.50
N GLY A 310 -7.55 -4.20 -10.50
CA GLY A 310 -8.48 -4.31 -11.62
C GLY A 310 -9.92 -3.94 -11.28
N ALA A 311 -10.54 -4.82 -10.49
CA ALA A 311 -11.92 -4.66 -10.07
C ALA A 311 -12.11 -3.44 -9.16
N TRP A 312 -11.15 -3.15 -8.27
CA TRP A 312 -11.24 -2.02 -7.34
C TRP A 312 -11.31 -0.68 -8.05
N ALA A 313 -10.38 -0.34 -8.96
CA ALA A 313 -10.46 1.00 -9.54
C ALA A 313 -11.53 1.12 -10.63
N GLU A 314 -12.07 0.03 -11.21
CA GLU A 314 -13.30 0.12 -12.02
C GLU A 314 -14.49 0.49 -11.12
N TRP A 315 -14.54 -0.01 -9.88
CA TRP A 315 -15.52 0.46 -8.91
C TRP A 315 -15.29 1.95 -8.58
N VAL A 316 -14.04 2.37 -8.36
CA VAL A 316 -13.72 3.79 -8.11
C VAL A 316 -14.16 4.66 -9.28
N SER A 317 -13.78 4.33 -10.52
CA SER A 317 -14.10 5.11 -11.72
C SER A 317 -15.61 5.19 -11.98
N SER A 318 -16.37 4.13 -11.66
CA SER A 318 -17.80 4.04 -11.94
C SER A 318 -18.72 4.55 -10.82
N LYS A 319 -18.26 4.56 -9.56
CA LYS A 319 -19.11 4.86 -8.39
C LYS A 319 -18.68 6.08 -7.57
N VAL A 320 -17.45 6.57 -7.73
CA VAL A 320 -16.94 7.67 -6.91
C VAL A 320 -17.16 9.00 -7.62
N ASP A 321 -17.98 9.85 -7.02
CA ASP A 321 -18.07 11.27 -7.36
C ASP A 321 -16.97 12.04 -6.58
N PRO A 322 -15.91 12.55 -7.24
CA PRO A 322 -14.78 13.22 -6.58
C PRO A 322 -15.15 14.58 -5.95
N LEU A 323 -16.34 15.11 -6.25
CA LEU A 323 -16.86 16.32 -5.61
C LEU A 323 -17.47 16.02 -4.23
N LYS A 324 -17.96 14.80 -4.03
CA LYS A 324 -18.64 14.38 -2.79
C LYS A 324 -17.78 13.50 -1.90
N LYS A 325 -16.93 12.66 -2.52
CA LYS A 325 -16.17 11.62 -1.84
C LYS A 325 -14.68 11.80 -2.07
N ARG A 326 -13.89 11.61 -1.02
CA ARG A 326 -12.42 11.57 -1.10
C ARG A 326 -11.94 10.14 -1.00
N VAL A 327 -11.06 9.73 -1.91
CA VAL A 327 -10.48 8.39 -1.93
C VAL A 327 -8.97 8.52 -1.88
N PHE A 328 -8.36 7.80 -0.94
CA PHE A 328 -6.93 7.67 -0.76
C PHE A 328 -6.55 6.20 -0.90
N PHE A 329 -5.34 5.95 -1.39
CA PHE A 329 -4.74 4.62 -1.39
C PHE A 329 -3.37 4.71 -0.73
N VAL A 330 -3.19 3.95 0.34
CA VAL A 330 -1.93 3.86 1.08
C VAL A 330 -1.07 2.83 0.37
N THR A 331 0.10 3.28 -0.08
CA THR A 331 1.05 2.42 -0.81
C THR A 331 1.67 1.35 0.08
N MET A 332 2.57 0.55 -0.48
CA MET A 332 3.34 -0.47 0.22
C MET A 332 3.99 0.04 1.51
N SER A 333 3.72 -0.65 2.63
CA SER A 333 4.55 -0.50 3.82
C SER A 333 5.76 -1.44 3.72
N PRO A 334 6.99 -0.93 3.94
CA PRO A 334 8.20 -1.75 3.87
C PRO A 334 8.24 -2.76 5.02
N THR A 335 9.06 -3.80 4.84
CA THR A 335 9.35 -4.79 5.89
C THR A 335 10.84 -4.85 6.10
N HIS A 336 11.27 -4.82 7.36
CA HIS A 336 12.66 -4.92 7.75
C HIS A 336 12.83 -6.28 8.42
N LEU A 337 13.22 -7.28 7.62
CA LEU A 337 13.65 -8.60 8.10
C LEU A 337 15.17 -8.53 8.23
N TRP A 338 15.65 -8.83 9.43
CA TRP A 338 17.07 -8.81 9.78
C TRP A 338 17.74 -10.10 9.34
#